data_AF-S8CW44-F1
#
_entry.id   AF-S8CW44-F1
#
_cell.length_a   1.000
_cell.length_b   1.000
_cell.length_c   1.000
_cell.angle_alpha   90.00
_cell.angle_beta   90.00
_cell.angle_gamma   90.00
#
_symmetry.space_group_name_H-M   'P 1'
#
loop_
_entity.id
_entity.type
_entity.pdbx_description
1 polymer ?
#
loop_
_entity_poly.entity_id
_entity_poly.type
_entity_poly.pdbx_seq_one_letter_code
_entity_poly.pdbx_strand_id
1 'polypeptide(L)'
;SRFYTHGSRVPPSLSRRVLLPTVSGIWDALTGGAYAREAVAAVRRGMLLFRQGNVPGSLVEFDKAISLDPRQRAYLWQRGLSLYYLDRFREGAEQFRFDVAKNPNDTEESIWCFLCEAQLNGVDEARTQFLEVGIDPRPVMREAYNMFKYGGDPEQLVKSFTSRSESEYFYASLYAGLYYESEGKVDEAKSHILASCKSSYGSRSDDYMASLAGVHCRCRGWSLD
;
A
#
# COMPACT_ATOMS: atom_id res chain seq x y z
N SER A 1 -71.76 -16.24 -54.83
CA SER A 1 -72.29 -16.44 -53.47
C SER A 1 -71.17 -16.66 -52.47
N ARG A 2 -71.26 -15.95 -51.33
CA ARG A 2 -70.56 -16.14 -50.04
C ARG A 2 -69.12 -15.62 -49.96
N PHE A 3 -68.66 -14.94 -48.91
CA PHE A 3 -69.23 -14.12 -47.84
C PHE A 3 -68.03 -13.34 -47.26
N TYR A 4 -68.22 -12.08 -46.90
CA TYR A 4 -67.25 -11.28 -46.14
C TYR A 4 -67.14 -11.81 -44.71
N THR A 5 -65.92 -11.88 -44.16
CA THR A 5 -65.72 -11.89 -42.70
C THR A 5 -64.61 -10.91 -42.33
N HIS A 6 -65.01 -9.87 -41.61
CA HIS A 6 -64.18 -8.88 -40.93
C HIS A 6 -63.46 -9.55 -39.74
N GLY A 7 -62.13 -9.48 -39.71
CA GLY A 7 -61.32 -9.89 -38.56
C GLY A 7 -60.85 -8.67 -37.78
N SER A 8 -61.38 -8.49 -36.58
CA SER A 8 -61.10 -7.41 -35.63
C SER A 8 -59.67 -7.48 -35.07
N ARG A 9 -58.88 -6.41 -35.18
CA ARG A 9 -57.57 -6.28 -34.52
C ARG A 9 -57.76 -5.82 -33.07
N VAL A 10 -57.29 -6.63 -32.12
CA VAL A 10 -57.15 -6.26 -30.69
C VAL A 10 -55.75 -5.65 -30.49
N PRO A 11 -55.59 -4.52 -29.77
CA PRO A 11 -54.28 -3.94 -29.50
C PRO A 11 -53.53 -4.74 -28.41
N PRO A 12 -52.18 -4.74 -28.42
CA PRO A 12 -51.41 -5.45 -27.40
C PRO A 12 -51.51 -4.72 -26.06
N SER A 13 -51.84 -5.45 -25.00
CA SER A 13 -51.79 -4.95 -23.63
C SER A 13 -50.33 -4.88 -23.17
N LEU A 14 -49.85 -3.67 -22.86
CA LEU A 14 -48.58 -3.47 -22.18
C LEU A 14 -48.73 -3.91 -20.72
N SER A 15 -48.39 -5.17 -20.43
CA SER A 15 -48.24 -5.64 -19.06
C SER A 15 -46.99 -5.00 -18.46
N ARG A 16 -47.18 -3.91 -17.71
CA ARG A 16 -46.10 -3.24 -16.96
C ARG A 16 -45.68 -4.16 -15.81
N ARG A 17 -44.69 -5.03 -16.06
CA ARG A 17 -44.07 -5.84 -15.01
C ARG A 17 -43.43 -4.90 -13.99
N VAL A 18 -44.07 -4.74 -12.83
CA VAL A 18 -43.45 -4.10 -11.67
C VAL A 18 -42.44 -5.09 -11.12
N LEU A 19 -41.16 -4.88 -11.43
CA LEU A 19 -40.04 -5.55 -10.76
C LEU A 19 -40.00 -5.03 -9.32
N LEU A 20 -40.64 -5.74 -8.40
CA LEU A 20 -40.43 -5.52 -6.98
C LEU A 20 -39.06 -6.13 -6.62
N PRO A 21 -38.06 -5.32 -6.21
CA PRO A 21 -36.79 -5.88 -5.79
C PRO A 21 -37.04 -6.80 -4.59
N THR A 22 -36.43 -7.99 -4.62
CA THR A 22 -36.53 -8.92 -3.49
C THR A 22 -35.95 -8.27 -2.24
N VAL A 23 -36.49 -8.61 -1.08
CA VAL A 23 -35.97 -8.14 0.21
C VAL A 23 -34.45 -8.38 0.28
N SER A 24 -33.94 -9.51 -0.23
CA SER A 24 -32.50 -9.77 -0.38
C SER A 24 -31.76 -8.71 -1.21
N GLY A 25 -32.27 -8.32 -2.39
CA GLY A 25 -31.62 -7.30 -3.22
C GLY A 25 -31.67 -5.88 -2.63
N ILE A 26 -32.71 -5.57 -1.86
CA ILE A 26 -32.77 -4.31 -1.09
C ILE A 26 -31.81 -4.37 0.10
N TRP A 27 -31.73 -5.51 0.80
CA TRP A 27 -30.79 -5.73 1.90
C TRP A 27 -29.35 -5.65 1.41
N ASP A 28 -28.96 -6.36 0.36
CA ASP A 28 -27.61 -6.33 -0.20
C ASP A 28 -27.22 -4.93 -0.68
N ALA A 29 -28.16 -4.16 -1.25
CA ALA A 29 -27.92 -2.77 -1.65
C ALA A 29 -27.76 -1.82 -0.46
N LEU A 30 -28.55 -2.00 0.61
CA LEU A 30 -28.49 -1.18 1.82
C LEU A 30 -27.27 -1.53 2.70
N THR A 31 -27.02 -2.82 2.93
CA THR A 31 -25.90 -3.31 3.76
C THR A 31 -24.59 -3.29 3.00
N GLY A 32 -24.57 -3.58 1.71
CA GLY A 32 -23.35 -3.47 0.89
C GLY A 32 -22.79 -2.05 0.88
N GLY A 33 -23.65 -1.03 0.85
CA GLY A 33 -23.25 0.37 1.00
C GLY A 33 -22.77 0.73 2.41
N ALA A 34 -23.36 0.13 3.45
CA ALA A 34 -22.93 0.32 4.83
C ALA A 34 -21.58 -0.35 5.12
N TYR A 35 -21.39 -1.60 4.68
CA TYR A 35 -20.13 -2.34 4.83
C TYR A 35 -18.98 -1.69 4.06
N ALA A 36 -19.21 -1.20 2.84
CA ALA A 36 -18.20 -0.47 2.09
C ALA A 36 -17.74 0.81 2.83
N ARG A 37 -18.67 1.57 3.42
CA ARG A 37 -18.32 2.76 4.23
C ARG A 37 -17.55 2.38 5.49
N GLU A 38 -17.97 1.32 6.18
CA GLU A 38 -17.28 0.85 7.37
C GLU A 38 -15.87 0.32 7.05
N ALA A 39 -15.70 -0.37 5.93
CA ALA A 39 -14.40 -0.83 5.44
C ALA A 39 -13.46 0.37 5.21
N VAL A 40 -13.92 1.42 4.52
CA VAL A 40 -13.13 2.65 4.33
C VAL A 40 -12.80 3.32 5.67
N ALA A 41 -13.73 3.32 6.62
CA ALA A 41 -13.46 3.86 7.96
C ALA A 41 -12.40 3.03 8.72
N ALA A 42 -12.43 1.70 8.58
CA ALA A 42 -11.42 0.80 9.12
C ALA A 42 -10.03 1.07 8.50
N VAL A 43 -9.93 1.24 7.17
CA VAL A 43 -8.66 1.64 6.52
C VAL A 43 -8.11 2.93 7.13
N ARG A 44 -8.94 3.97 7.28
CA ARG A 44 -8.51 5.26 7.87
C ARG A 44 -8.04 5.11 9.32
N ARG A 45 -8.72 4.29 10.13
CA ARG A 45 -8.29 3.99 11.50
C ARG A 45 -6.98 3.21 11.53
N GLY A 46 -6.81 2.23 10.64
CA GLY A 46 -5.56 1.47 10.50
C GLY A 46 -4.38 2.39 10.21
N MET A 47 -4.53 3.29 9.24
CA MET A 47 -3.51 4.29 8.94
C MET A 47 -3.20 5.20 10.12
N LEU A 48 -4.22 5.66 10.87
CA LEU A 48 -4.02 6.51 12.05
C LEU A 48 -3.25 5.78 13.16
N LEU A 49 -3.65 4.54 13.46
CA LEU A 49 -3.00 3.70 14.46
C LEU A 49 -1.54 3.44 14.10
N PHE A 50 -1.25 3.18 12.82
CA PHE A 50 0.12 3.01 12.35
C PHE A 50 0.95 4.26 12.58
N ARG A 51 0.48 5.45 12.18
CA ARG A 51 1.18 6.72 12.42
C ARG A 51 1.44 6.97 13.92
N GLN A 52 0.52 6.55 14.78
CA GLN A 52 0.68 6.62 16.23
C GLN A 52 1.69 5.61 16.80
N GLY A 53 2.19 4.67 15.98
CA GLY A 53 3.11 3.61 16.40
C GLY A 53 2.41 2.36 16.92
N ASN A 54 1.07 2.33 16.91
CA ASN A 54 0.31 1.14 17.23
C ASN A 54 0.18 0.22 15.99
N VAL A 55 1.30 -0.41 15.62
CA VAL A 55 1.40 -1.33 14.49
C VAL A 55 0.48 -2.57 14.66
N PRO A 56 0.35 -3.21 15.84
CA PRO A 56 -0.61 -4.29 16.01
C PRO A 56 -2.05 -3.84 15.75
N GLY A 57 -2.43 -2.67 16.28
CA GLY A 57 -3.76 -2.11 16.08
C GLY A 57 -4.03 -1.72 14.63
N SER A 58 -3.03 -1.23 13.90
CA SER A 58 -3.20 -0.91 12.48
C SER A 58 -3.54 -2.15 11.66
N LEU A 59 -2.85 -3.27 11.90
CA LEU A 59 -3.12 -4.52 11.20
C LEU A 59 -4.53 -5.04 11.48
N VAL A 60 -5.01 -4.97 12.73
CA VAL A 60 -6.38 -5.37 13.09
C VAL A 60 -7.42 -4.59 12.28
N GLU A 61 -7.25 -3.28 12.14
CA GLU A 61 -8.19 -2.47 11.35
C GLU A 61 -8.09 -2.73 9.84
N PHE A 62 -6.89 -3.00 9.31
CA PHE A 62 -6.74 -3.40 7.90
C PHE A 62 -7.39 -4.76 7.61
N ASP A 63 -7.20 -5.74 8.48
CA ASP A 63 -7.85 -7.05 8.35
C ASP A 63 -9.38 -6.92 8.48
N LYS A 64 -9.86 -6.06 9.38
CA LYS A 64 -11.28 -5.70 9.47
C LYS A 64 -11.79 -5.10 8.15
N ALA A 65 -11.07 -4.16 7.55
CA ALA A 65 -11.46 -3.57 6.26
C ALA A 65 -11.62 -4.62 5.15
N ILE A 66 -10.69 -5.59 5.08
CA ILE A 66 -10.76 -6.70 4.13
C ILE A 66 -11.93 -7.64 4.42
N SER A 67 -12.24 -7.90 5.69
CA SER A 67 -13.39 -8.75 6.06
C SER A 67 -14.73 -8.13 5.69
N LEU A 68 -14.84 -6.80 5.76
CA LEU A 68 -16.04 -6.04 5.41
C LEU A 68 -16.19 -5.87 3.89
N ASP A 69 -15.07 -5.66 3.19
CA ASP A 69 -15.03 -5.55 1.74
C ASP A 69 -13.71 -6.16 1.19
N PRO A 70 -13.75 -7.39 0.67
CA PRO A 70 -12.55 -8.07 0.16
C PRO A 70 -11.82 -7.32 -0.97
N ARG A 71 -12.50 -6.40 -1.66
CA ARG A 71 -11.88 -5.59 -2.72
C ARG A 71 -10.85 -4.60 -2.17
N GLN A 72 -10.92 -4.25 -0.88
CA GLN A 72 -9.95 -3.37 -0.24
C GLN A 72 -8.54 -3.96 -0.26
N ARG A 73 -8.41 -5.30 -0.25
CA ARG A 73 -7.11 -5.99 -0.22
C ARG A 73 -6.16 -5.56 -1.33
N ALA A 74 -6.69 -5.16 -2.49
CA ALA A 74 -5.93 -4.79 -3.70
C ALA A 74 -5.25 -3.42 -3.62
N TYR A 75 -5.51 -2.64 -2.57
CA TYR A 75 -5.07 -1.26 -2.44
C TYR A 75 -4.56 -0.98 -1.03
N LEU A 76 -4.11 -2.01 -0.31
CA LEU A 76 -3.77 -1.95 1.11
C LEU A 76 -2.29 -2.21 1.37
N TRP A 77 -1.41 -1.57 0.60
CA TRP A 77 0.04 -1.64 0.82
C TRP A 77 0.45 -1.22 2.26
N GLN A 78 -0.32 -0.34 2.92
CA GLN A 78 -0.08 0.02 4.33
C GLN A 78 -0.23 -1.16 5.30
N ARG A 79 -1.06 -2.15 4.93
CA ARG A 79 -1.15 -3.43 5.63
C ARG A 79 0.17 -4.20 5.51
N GLY A 80 0.75 -4.22 4.31
CA GLY A 80 2.08 -4.81 4.06
C GLY A 80 3.16 -4.22 4.96
N LEU A 81 3.15 -2.89 5.14
CA LEU A 81 4.06 -2.22 6.08
C LEU A 81 3.82 -2.63 7.53
N SER A 82 2.55 -2.73 7.94
CA SER A 82 2.21 -3.20 9.29
C SER A 82 2.69 -4.64 9.52
N LEU A 83 2.59 -5.49 8.50
CA LEU A 83 3.09 -6.87 8.54
C LEU A 83 4.63 -6.92 8.65
N TYR A 84 5.34 -6.07 7.91
CA TYR A 84 6.80 -5.95 8.02
C TYR A 84 7.23 -5.63 9.46
N TYR A 85 6.63 -4.61 10.08
CA TYR A 85 6.98 -4.22 11.45
C TYR A 85 6.47 -5.17 12.55
N LEU A 86 5.69 -6.19 12.18
CA LEU A 86 5.26 -7.28 13.06
C LEU A 86 6.01 -8.59 12.75
N ASP A 87 7.10 -8.52 11.98
CA ASP A 87 7.91 -9.66 11.54
C ASP A 87 7.11 -10.73 10.77
N ARG A 88 5.96 -10.36 10.21
CA ARG A 88 5.11 -11.20 9.36
C ARG A 88 5.51 -11.06 7.90
N PHE A 89 6.80 -11.22 7.62
CA PHE A 89 7.42 -10.89 6.34
C PHE A 89 6.82 -11.65 5.15
N ARG A 90 6.50 -12.94 5.32
CA ARG A 90 5.88 -13.75 4.25
C ARG A 90 4.56 -13.16 3.79
N GLU A 91 3.70 -12.81 4.73
CA GLU A 91 2.40 -12.18 4.44
C GLU A 91 2.57 -10.76 3.89
N GLY A 92 3.59 -10.03 4.36
CA GLY A 92 3.95 -8.71 3.83
C GLY A 92 4.35 -8.79 2.35
N ALA A 93 5.27 -9.68 2.01
CA ALA A 93 5.70 -9.90 0.63
C ALA A 93 4.53 -10.35 -0.27
N GLU A 94 3.65 -11.24 0.22
CA GLU A 94 2.42 -11.62 -0.50
C GLU A 94 1.48 -10.43 -0.73
N GLN A 95 1.33 -9.54 0.27
CA GLN A 95 0.52 -8.32 0.14
C GLN A 95 1.07 -7.42 -0.96
N PHE A 96 2.38 -7.11 -0.95
CA PHE A 96 2.99 -6.24 -1.96
C PHE A 96 2.96 -6.84 -3.37
N ARG A 97 3.16 -8.15 -3.53
CA ARG A 97 2.98 -8.83 -4.82
C ARG A 97 1.56 -8.69 -5.35
N PHE A 98 0.57 -8.76 -4.45
CA PHE A 98 -0.83 -8.59 -4.83
C PHE A 98 -1.14 -7.15 -5.28
N ASP A 99 -0.61 -6.16 -4.58
CA ASP A 99 -0.81 -4.74 -4.86
C ASP A 99 -0.16 -4.34 -6.21
N VAL A 100 1.10 -4.74 -6.45
CA VAL A 100 1.80 -4.50 -7.73
C VAL A 100 1.10 -5.17 -8.91
N ALA A 101 0.52 -6.37 -8.72
CA ALA A 101 -0.25 -7.03 -9.78
C ALA A 101 -1.49 -6.22 -10.21
N LYS A 102 -1.94 -5.25 -9.40
CA LYS A 102 -3.03 -4.32 -9.70
C LYS A 102 -2.53 -2.96 -10.17
N ASN A 103 -1.42 -2.47 -9.64
CA ASN A 103 -0.78 -1.23 -10.05
C ASN A 103 0.71 -1.46 -10.36
N PRO A 104 1.06 -1.85 -11.60
CA PRO A 104 2.40 -2.32 -11.93
C PRO A 104 3.46 -1.22 -12.04
N ASN A 105 3.22 -0.02 -11.52
CA ASN A 105 4.14 1.11 -11.56
C ASN A 105 4.64 1.55 -10.17
N ASP A 106 4.18 0.90 -9.09
CA ASP A 106 4.56 1.30 -7.74
C ASP A 106 5.93 0.72 -7.34
N THR A 107 6.93 1.58 -7.40
CA THR A 107 8.30 1.26 -7.03
C THR A 107 8.47 1.02 -5.53
N GLU A 108 7.69 1.68 -4.69
CA GLU A 108 7.79 1.52 -3.24
C GLU A 108 7.36 0.12 -2.83
N GLU A 109 6.24 -0.37 -3.38
CA GLU A 109 5.75 -1.72 -3.11
C GLU A 109 6.76 -2.81 -3.52
N SER A 110 7.47 -2.62 -4.63
CA SER A 110 8.57 -3.51 -5.04
C SER A 110 9.71 -3.52 -4.03
N ILE A 111 10.17 -2.35 -3.58
CA ILE A 111 11.23 -2.23 -2.55
C ILE A 111 10.77 -2.87 -1.23
N TRP A 112 9.54 -2.65 -0.80
CA TRP A 112 9.02 -3.26 0.42
C TRP A 112 8.83 -4.77 0.32
N CYS A 113 8.46 -5.29 -0.86
CA CYS A 113 8.49 -6.72 -1.13
C CYS A 113 9.91 -7.27 -0.97
N PHE A 114 10.91 -6.59 -1.54
CA PHE A 114 12.31 -6.96 -1.37
C PHE A 114 12.73 -6.96 0.11
N LEU A 115 12.37 -5.93 0.89
CA LEU A 115 12.71 -5.85 2.31
C LEU A 115 12.12 -7.02 3.11
N CYS A 116 10.88 -7.42 2.84
CA CYS A 116 10.28 -8.62 3.43
C CYS A 116 11.06 -9.89 3.04
N GLU A 117 11.39 -10.06 1.76
CA GLU A 117 12.13 -11.24 1.27
C GLU A 117 13.57 -11.28 1.82
N ALA A 118 14.20 -10.13 2.01
CA ALA A 118 15.54 -10.03 2.58
C ALA A 118 15.55 -10.49 4.04
N GLN A 119 14.50 -10.19 4.82
CA GLN A 119 14.33 -10.69 6.19
C GLN A 119 14.09 -12.21 6.24
N LEU A 120 13.49 -12.80 5.20
CA LEU A 120 13.22 -14.24 5.13
C LEU A 120 14.43 -15.04 4.63
N ASN A 121 15.10 -14.54 3.60
CA ASN A 121 16.03 -15.34 2.78
C ASN A 121 17.41 -14.68 2.59
N GLY A 122 17.59 -13.44 3.06
CA GLY A 122 18.79 -12.64 2.82
C GLY A 122 18.72 -11.80 1.54
N VAL A 123 19.57 -10.78 1.46
CA VAL A 123 19.60 -9.78 0.38
C VAL A 123 19.83 -10.41 -0.99
N ASP A 124 20.76 -11.35 -1.11
CA ASP A 124 21.11 -11.96 -2.40
C ASP A 124 19.92 -12.71 -2.99
N GLU A 125 19.22 -13.51 -2.19
CA GLU A 125 18.02 -14.23 -2.63
C GLU A 125 16.84 -13.28 -2.87
N ALA A 126 16.69 -12.23 -2.07
CA ALA A 126 15.66 -11.22 -2.31
C ALA A 126 15.86 -10.50 -3.67
N ARG A 127 17.10 -10.34 -4.15
CA ARG A 127 17.39 -9.78 -5.48
C ARG A 127 17.02 -10.75 -6.61
N THR A 128 17.15 -12.07 -6.43
CA THR A 128 16.78 -13.04 -7.47
C THR A 128 15.26 -13.04 -7.71
N GLN A 129 14.48 -12.70 -6.69
CA GLN A 129 13.03 -12.62 -6.71
C GLN A 129 12.49 -11.19 -6.76
N PHE A 130 13.33 -10.22 -7.14
CA PHE A 130 12.98 -8.81 -7.12
C PHE A 130 11.75 -8.53 -7.99
N LEU A 131 10.77 -7.84 -7.42
CA LEU A 131 9.49 -7.61 -8.07
C LEU A 131 9.61 -6.48 -9.11
N GLU A 132 9.63 -6.81 -10.39
CA GLU A 132 9.81 -5.78 -11.42
C GLU A 132 8.54 -4.96 -11.67
N VAL A 133 8.69 -3.64 -11.68
CA VAL A 133 7.62 -2.67 -11.99
C VAL A 133 8.04 -1.71 -13.09
N GLY A 134 7.07 -0.93 -13.58
CA GLY A 134 7.28 0.15 -14.53
C GLY A 134 8.06 1.33 -13.95
N ILE A 135 8.13 2.42 -14.72
CA ILE A 135 9.00 3.56 -14.42
C ILE A 135 8.28 4.55 -13.49
N ASP A 136 8.77 4.70 -12.26
CA ASP A 136 8.30 5.75 -11.34
C ASP A 136 8.68 7.15 -11.87
N PRO A 137 7.76 8.13 -11.88
CA PRO A 137 8.07 9.49 -12.34
C PRO A 137 9.07 10.23 -11.44
N ARG A 138 9.21 9.85 -10.16
CA ARG A 138 10.10 10.48 -9.19
C ARG A 138 11.54 9.98 -9.40
N PRO A 139 12.52 10.86 -9.69
CA PRO A 139 13.91 10.44 -9.89
C PRO A 139 14.51 9.70 -8.69
N VAL A 140 14.27 10.17 -7.48
CA VAL A 140 14.74 9.53 -6.24
C VAL A 140 14.26 8.08 -6.11
N MET A 141 13.01 7.81 -6.50
CA MET A 141 12.46 6.46 -6.42
C MET A 141 13.06 5.53 -7.45
N ARG A 142 13.33 6.01 -8.67
CA ARG A 142 14.03 5.20 -9.68
C ARG A 142 15.44 4.82 -9.24
N GLU A 143 16.17 5.74 -8.61
CA GLU A 143 17.51 5.46 -8.11
C GLU A 143 17.47 4.50 -6.91
N ALA A 144 16.54 4.69 -5.97
CA ALA A 144 16.33 3.75 -4.87
C ALA A 144 15.98 2.34 -5.38
N TYR A 145 15.03 2.22 -6.32
CA TYR A 145 14.66 0.96 -6.95
C TYR A 145 15.87 0.24 -7.56
N ASN A 146 16.67 0.96 -8.36
CA ASN A 146 17.84 0.38 -8.99
C ASN A 146 18.88 -0.09 -7.96
N MET A 147 19.07 0.66 -6.88
CA MET A 147 19.95 0.27 -5.78
C MET A 147 19.47 -1.03 -5.11
N PHE A 148 18.18 -1.13 -4.79
CA PHE A 148 17.59 -2.35 -4.22
C PHE A 148 17.58 -3.54 -5.18
N LYS A 149 17.48 -3.30 -6.50
CA LYS A 149 17.49 -4.36 -7.51
C LYS A 149 18.91 -4.85 -7.84
N TYR A 150 19.80 -3.94 -8.19
CA TYR A 150 21.12 -4.25 -8.77
C TYR A 150 22.30 -4.05 -7.83
N GLY A 151 22.05 -3.45 -6.67
CA GLY A 151 23.08 -3.02 -5.73
C GLY A 151 23.44 -1.56 -6.00
N GLY A 152 24.04 -0.92 -5.01
CA GLY A 152 24.47 0.46 -5.15
C GLY A 152 25.06 1.01 -3.87
N ASP A 153 25.42 2.29 -3.91
CA ASP A 153 25.97 3.03 -2.79
C ASP A 153 24.90 3.97 -2.22
N PRO A 154 24.39 3.70 -0.99
CA PRO A 154 23.42 4.57 -0.34
C PRO A 154 23.92 6.00 -0.12
N GLU A 155 25.23 6.22 0.08
CA GLU A 155 25.78 7.58 0.23
C GLU A 155 25.70 8.35 -1.08
N GLN A 156 25.95 7.67 -2.21
CA GLN A 156 25.81 8.27 -3.52
C GLN A 156 24.35 8.62 -3.82
N LEU A 157 23.39 7.77 -3.42
CA LEU A 157 21.96 8.09 -3.51
C LEU A 157 21.64 9.38 -2.74
N VAL A 158 22.00 9.47 -1.46
CA VAL A 158 21.71 10.66 -0.64
C VAL A 158 22.37 11.91 -1.23
N LYS A 159 23.64 11.81 -1.65
CA LYS A 159 24.39 12.91 -2.26
C LYS A 159 23.73 13.44 -3.54
N SER A 160 23.17 12.56 -4.39
CA SER A 160 22.45 12.95 -5.62
C SER A 160 21.22 13.83 -5.33
N PHE A 161 20.62 13.70 -4.14
CA PHE A 161 19.36 14.35 -3.78
C PHE A 161 19.46 15.37 -2.64
N THR A 162 20.61 15.52 -1.97
CA THR A 162 20.84 16.48 -0.87
C THR A 162 20.50 17.93 -1.24
N SER A 163 20.82 18.37 -2.46
CA SER A 163 20.58 19.75 -2.90
C SER A 163 19.33 19.91 -3.77
N ARG A 164 18.46 18.89 -3.80
CA ARG A 164 17.21 18.87 -4.59
C ARG A 164 16.05 19.36 -3.72
N SER A 165 14.84 18.84 -3.96
CA SER A 165 13.69 19.16 -3.11
C SER A 165 13.81 18.51 -1.72
N GLU A 166 13.19 19.12 -0.71
CA GLU A 166 13.19 18.58 0.67
C GLU A 166 12.60 17.16 0.74
N SER A 167 11.60 16.87 -0.10
CA SER A 167 11.00 15.54 -0.19
C SER A 167 11.95 14.51 -0.83
N GLU A 168 12.69 14.88 -1.88
CA GLU A 168 13.67 13.98 -2.49
C GLU A 168 14.81 13.65 -1.53
N TYR A 169 15.32 14.61 -0.76
CA TYR A 169 16.31 14.33 0.28
C TYR A 169 15.75 13.39 1.36
N PHE A 170 14.51 13.61 1.80
CA PHE A 170 13.84 12.74 2.75
C PHE A 170 13.78 11.29 2.25
N TYR A 171 13.26 11.07 1.03
CA TYR A 171 13.12 9.74 0.45
C TYR A 171 14.48 9.08 0.19
N ALA A 172 15.48 9.84 -0.27
CA ALA A 172 16.84 9.32 -0.46
C ALA A 172 17.43 8.82 0.86
N SER A 173 17.31 9.61 1.93
CA SER A 173 17.81 9.23 3.27
C SER A 173 17.03 8.05 3.86
N LEU A 174 15.70 8.04 3.71
CA LEU A 174 14.85 6.94 4.16
C LEU A 174 15.26 5.62 3.50
N TYR A 175 15.34 5.59 2.17
CA TYR A 175 15.67 4.38 1.42
C TYR A 175 17.14 3.97 1.54
N ALA A 176 18.06 4.90 1.76
CA ALA A 176 19.43 4.58 2.15
C ALA A 176 19.48 3.84 3.50
N GLY A 177 18.73 4.32 4.50
CA GLY A 177 18.66 3.69 5.81
C GLY A 177 18.06 2.28 5.76
N LEU A 178 16.94 2.10 5.05
CA LEU A 178 16.31 0.79 4.85
C LEU A 178 17.24 -0.19 4.10
N TYR A 179 18.01 0.31 3.14
CA TYR A 179 18.97 -0.50 2.41
C TYR A 179 20.09 -0.99 3.31
N TYR A 180 20.72 -0.09 4.08
CA TYR A 180 21.73 -0.46 5.05
C TYR A 180 21.21 -1.47 6.09
N GLU A 181 19.98 -1.29 6.56
CA GLU A 181 19.36 -2.23 7.50
C GLU A 181 19.23 -3.63 6.87
N SER A 182 18.81 -3.72 5.60
CA SER A 182 18.70 -5.00 4.90
C SER A 182 20.04 -5.71 4.75
N GLU A 183 21.15 -4.96 4.69
CA GLU A 183 22.53 -5.50 4.66
C GLU A 183 23.12 -5.75 6.06
N GLY A 184 22.35 -5.54 7.13
CA GLY A 184 22.82 -5.71 8.51
C GLY A 184 23.74 -4.58 9.04
N LYS A 185 23.84 -3.47 8.31
CA LYS A 185 24.66 -2.29 8.67
C LYS A 185 23.85 -1.34 9.55
N VAL A 186 23.65 -1.73 10.80
CA VAL A 186 22.69 -1.11 11.73
C VAL A 186 23.04 0.36 12.07
N ASP A 187 24.32 0.70 12.22
CA ASP A 187 24.73 2.05 12.61
C ASP A 187 24.50 3.05 11.46
N GLU A 188 24.85 2.66 10.24
CA GLU A 188 24.59 3.44 9.02
C GLU A 188 23.08 3.56 8.78
N ALA A 189 22.33 2.46 8.95
CA ALA A 189 20.87 2.47 8.85
C ALA A 189 20.26 3.49 9.82
N LYS A 190 20.65 3.43 11.10
CA LYS A 190 20.19 4.34 12.13
C LYS A 190 20.50 5.79 11.78
N SER A 191 21.72 6.07 11.34
CA SER A 191 22.12 7.42 10.93
C SER A 191 21.19 8.00 9.87
N HIS A 192 20.94 7.25 8.79
CA HIS A 192 20.14 7.71 7.66
C HIS A 192 18.64 7.79 7.96
N ILE A 193 18.08 6.84 8.72
CA ILE A 193 16.68 6.93 9.15
C ILE A 193 16.47 8.14 10.07
N LEU A 194 17.36 8.38 11.04
CA LEU A 194 17.28 9.56 11.89
C LEU A 194 17.43 10.86 11.07
N ALA A 195 18.33 10.88 10.07
CA ALA A 195 18.47 12.02 9.16
C ALA A 195 17.19 12.28 8.35
N SER A 196 16.51 11.23 7.87
CA SER A 196 15.21 11.37 7.19
C SER A 196 14.16 11.98 8.13
N CYS A 197 14.05 11.48 9.37
CA CYS A 197 13.09 11.97 10.36
C CYS A 197 13.36 13.45 10.73
N LYS A 198 14.63 13.81 10.90
CA LYS A 198 15.06 15.17 11.30
C LYS A 198 15.07 16.17 10.14
N SER A 199 14.88 15.72 8.90
CA SER A 199 14.77 16.61 7.74
C SER A 199 13.56 17.55 7.82
N SER A 200 13.60 18.68 7.09
CA SER A 200 12.47 19.63 7.03
C SER A 200 11.18 18.95 6.58
N TYR A 201 11.26 18.08 5.56
CA TYR A 201 10.12 17.31 5.08
C TYR A 201 9.65 16.25 6.10
N GLY A 202 10.58 15.43 6.62
CA GLY A 202 10.23 14.35 7.56
C GLY A 202 9.60 14.84 8.87
N SER A 203 10.01 16.01 9.35
CA SER A 203 9.50 16.58 10.61
C SER A 203 8.20 17.38 10.49
N ARG A 204 7.79 17.75 9.27
CA ARG A 204 6.65 18.67 9.04
C ARG A 204 5.56 18.11 8.11
N SER A 205 5.88 17.07 7.35
CA SER A 205 4.95 16.49 6.37
C SER A 205 3.93 15.56 7.02
N ASP A 206 2.70 15.59 6.52
CA ASP A 206 1.65 14.59 6.82
C ASP A 206 1.76 13.32 5.95
N ASP A 207 2.83 13.22 5.15
CA ASP A 207 3.14 12.05 4.32
C ASP A 207 3.22 10.77 5.18
N TYR A 208 2.66 9.68 4.64
CA TYR A 208 2.62 8.40 5.34
C TYR A 208 4.02 7.83 5.59
N MET A 209 4.95 8.02 4.66
CA MET A 209 6.33 7.57 4.75
C MET A 209 7.13 8.39 5.74
N ALA A 210 6.83 9.69 5.91
CA ALA A 210 7.39 10.49 7.01
C ALA A 210 6.98 9.91 8.38
N SER A 211 5.70 9.54 8.53
CA SER A 211 5.24 8.83 9.73
C SER A 211 5.90 7.45 9.90
N LEU A 212 6.10 6.71 8.80
CA LEU A 212 6.77 5.42 8.80
C LEU A 212 8.20 5.52 9.32
N ALA A 213 8.97 6.54 8.92
CA ALA A 213 10.33 6.73 9.41
C ALA A 213 10.34 6.88 10.95
N GLY A 214 9.37 7.60 11.52
CA GLY A 214 9.19 7.70 12.98
C GLY A 214 8.73 6.39 13.64
N VAL A 215 7.85 5.63 12.98
CA VAL A 215 7.46 4.27 13.44
C VAL A 215 8.67 3.34 13.44
N HIS A 216 9.49 3.39 12.39
CA HIS A 216 10.73 2.63 12.27
C HIS A 216 11.65 2.88 13.47
N CYS A 217 11.95 4.15 13.76
CA CYS A 217 12.76 4.53 14.92
C CYS A 217 12.22 3.93 16.21
N ARG A 218 10.89 4.01 16.44
CA ARG A 218 10.26 3.45 17.64
C ARG A 218 10.38 1.93 17.71
N CYS A 219 10.13 1.23 16.61
CA CYS A 219 10.25 -0.23 16.53
C CYS A 219 11.69 -0.72 16.75
N ARG A 220 12.69 0.12 16.44
CA ARG A 220 14.12 -0.20 16.64
C ARG A 220 14.73 0.39 17.91
N GLY A 221 13.97 1.14 18.70
CA GLY A 221 14.48 1.84 19.89
C GLY A 221 15.49 2.94 19.56
N TRP A 222 15.43 3.53 18.37
CA TRP A 222 16.30 4.62 17.95
C TRP A 222 15.70 5.96 18.38
N SER A 223 16.37 6.66 19.29
CA SER A 223 15.89 7.96 19.77
C SER A 223 16.04 9.05 18.70
N LEU A 224 15.01 9.89 18.62
CA LEU A 224 14.98 11.12 17.81
C LEU A 224 15.50 12.35 18.58
N ASP A 225 15.84 12.17 19.87
CA ASP A 225 16.36 13.23 20.73
C ASP A 225 17.73 13.77 20.24
#